data_AF-A0A2X2XNQ2-F1
#
_entry.id   AF-A0A2X2XNQ2-F1
#
_cell.length_a   1.000
_cell.length_b   1.000
_cell.length_c   1.000
_cell.angle_alpha   90.00
_cell.angle_beta   90.00
_cell.angle_gamma   90.00
#
_symmetry.space_group_name_H-M   'P 1'
#
loop_
_entity.id
_entity.type
_entity.pdbx_description
1 polymer ?
#
loop_
_entity_poly.entity_id
_entity_poly.type
_entity_poly.pdbx_seq_one_letter_code
_entity_poly.pdbx_strand_id
1 'polypeptide(L)'
;MNTYQFRFNNNNKTAAILFWFFSTLLTITLTTTMLVVPVEAYFPNWLLLFTFPLMLLSIYKLYKVASRRQSIEIITLNKEGFTSSCFGSVLFSDITSIKIPAREISLLGGVNYDYYKRTEADIPHLVTSITANDGKTFCWMLSEWSGLYNAKEDFSVFFDFLTALTDQMYQLYHDKEPVSSYLKILDENGSWEKS
;
A
#
# COMPACT_ATOMS: atom_id res chain seq x y z
N MET A 1 24.67 -7.90 -4.85
CA MET A 1 23.69 -6.86 -5.17
C MET A 1 22.42 -7.59 -5.54
N ASN A 2 21.37 -7.41 -4.75
CA ASN A 2 20.10 -8.13 -4.93
C ASN A 2 19.06 -7.13 -5.43
N THR A 3 18.24 -7.54 -6.40
CA THR A 3 17.18 -6.69 -6.96
C THR A 3 15.83 -7.32 -6.66
N TYR A 4 14.91 -6.51 -6.17
CA TYR A 4 13.57 -6.89 -5.77
C TYR A 4 12.56 -6.07 -6.57
N GLN A 5 11.62 -6.74 -7.21
CA GLN A 5 10.59 -6.10 -8.01
C GLN A 5 9.21 -6.55 -7.53
N PHE A 6 8.42 -5.60 -7.05
CA PHE A 6 7.08 -5.86 -6.54
C PHE A 6 6.14 -4.70 -6.84
N ARG A 7 4.85 -4.98 -6.86
CA ARG A 7 3.81 -3.97 -7.05
C ARG A 7 3.25 -3.52 -5.70
N PHE A 8 2.99 -2.23 -5.57
CA PHE A 8 2.40 -1.64 -4.36
C PHE A 8 1.37 -0.56 -4.68
N ASN A 9 0.50 -0.26 -3.70
CA ASN A 9 -0.51 0.78 -3.86
C ASN A 9 0.07 2.14 -3.44
N ASN A 10 0.09 3.10 -4.38
CA ASN A 10 0.37 4.50 -4.07
C ASN A 10 -0.96 5.21 -3.82
N ASN A 11 -1.47 5.11 -2.58
CA ASN A 11 -2.84 5.44 -2.22
C ASN A 11 -3.21 6.95 -2.34
N ASN A 12 -2.26 7.84 -2.66
CA ASN A 12 -2.43 9.25 -2.32
C ASN A 12 -3.17 10.12 -3.36
N LYS A 13 -3.56 9.58 -4.53
CA LYS A 13 -4.15 10.44 -5.61
C LYS A 13 -5.40 9.89 -6.28
N THR A 14 -5.60 8.58 -6.31
CA THR A 14 -6.59 7.98 -7.20
C THR A 14 -8.03 8.08 -6.70
N ALA A 15 -8.27 7.90 -5.40
CA ALA A 15 -9.61 7.93 -4.81
C ALA A 15 -10.23 9.33 -4.85
N ALA A 16 -9.45 10.36 -4.50
CA ALA A 16 -9.89 11.75 -4.56
C ALA A 16 -10.24 12.15 -6.00
N ILE A 17 -9.37 11.85 -6.98
CA ILE A 17 -9.62 12.18 -8.39
C ILE A 17 -10.90 11.51 -8.91
N LEU A 18 -11.13 10.24 -8.58
CA LEU A 18 -12.35 9.55 -8.97
C LEU A 18 -13.59 10.17 -8.31
N PHE A 19 -13.52 10.47 -7.02
CA PHE A 19 -14.63 11.11 -6.30
C PHE A 19 -14.99 12.46 -6.91
N TRP A 20 -13.99 13.30 -7.20
CA TRP A 20 -14.19 14.58 -7.88
C TRP A 20 -14.80 14.41 -9.27
N PHE A 21 -14.31 13.45 -10.05
CA PHE A 21 -14.83 13.18 -11.39
C PHE A 21 -16.32 12.76 -11.35
N PHE A 22 -16.68 11.82 -10.48
CA PHE A 22 -18.05 11.33 -10.36
C PHE A 22 -19.01 12.35 -9.73
N SER A 23 -18.55 13.11 -8.73
CA SER A 23 -19.32 14.22 -8.17
C SER A 23 -19.65 15.25 -9.25
N THR A 24 -18.66 15.62 -10.06
CA THR A 24 -18.85 16.57 -11.17
C THR A 24 -19.83 16.03 -12.22
N LEU A 25 -19.68 14.76 -12.61
CA LEU A 25 -20.57 14.11 -13.58
C LEU A 25 -22.02 14.02 -13.09
N LEU A 26 -22.22 13.69 -11.81
CA LEU A 26 -23.54 13.65 -11.18
C LEU A 26 -24.17 15.05 -11.12
N THR A 27 -23.40 16.07 -10.71
CA THR A 27 -23.87 17.46 -10.65
C THR A 27 -24.27 17.98 -12.03
N ILE A 28 -23.50 17.71 -13.08
CA ILE A 28 -23.84 18.09 -14.46
C ILE A 28 -25.13 17.41 -14.89
N THR A 29 -25.28 16.12 -14.60
CA THR A 29 -26.47 15.35 -14.99
C THR A 29 -27.72 15.86 -14.29
N LEU A 30 -27.64 16.14 -12.98
CA LEU A 30 -28.75 16.69 -12.18
C LEU A 30 -29.12 18.12 -12.59
N THR A 31 -28.14 18.97 -12.89
CA THR A 31 -28.39 20.36 -13.30
C THR A 31 -28.97 20.46 -14.71
N THR A 32 -28.47 19.68 -15.67
CA THR A 32 -29.03 19.62 -17.03
C THR A 32 -30.43 19.03 -17.06
N THR A 33 -30.72 18.01 -16.23
CA THR A 33 -32.08 17.46 -16.13
C THR A 33 -33.07 18.45 -15.50
N MET A 34 -32.67 19.24 -14.50
CA MET A 34 -33.53 20.31 -13.96
C MET A 34 -33.78 21.47 -14.92
N LEU A 35 -32.82 21.78 -15.82
CA LEU A 35 -32.95 22.85 -16.80
C LEU A 35 -33.78 22.48 -18.03
N VAL A 36 -33.77 21.21 -18.44
CA VAL A 36 -34.39 20.74 -19.69
C VAL A 36 -35.78 20.15 -19.46
N VAL A 37 -36.10 19.64 -18.27
CA VAL A 37 -37.42 19.07 -17.97
C VAL A 37 -38.30 20.16 -17.33
N PRO A 38 -39.40 20.59 -17.98
CA PRO A 38 -40.33 21.55 -17.38
C PRO A 38 -40.91 20.96 -16.10
N VAL A 39 -40.96 21.78 -15.04
CA VAL A 39 -41.35 21.43 -13.65
C VAL A 39 -42.71 20.70 -13.55
N GLU A 40 -43.54 20.80 -14.58
CA GLU A 40 -44.86 20.16 -14.66
C GLU A 40 -44.81 18.68 -15.10
N ALA A 41 -43.73 18.24 -15.75
CA ALA A 41 -43.53 16.84 -16.14
C ALA A 41 -42.65 16.17 -15.08
N TYR A 42 -43.30 15.50 -14.11
CA TYR A 42 -42.66 14.69 -13.08
C TYR A 42 -41.46 13.93 -13.65
N PHE A 43 -40.24 14.35 -13.27
CA PHE A 43 -39.06 13.54 -13.55
C PHE A 43 -39.34 12.16 -12.96
N PRO A 44 -39.30 11.09 -13.76
CA PRO A 44 -39.74 9.79 -13.28
C PRO A 44 -38.81 9.34 -12.17
N ASN A 45 -39.27 9.40 -10.92
CA ASN A 45 -38.53 8.91 -9.75
C ASN A 45 -38.12 7.44 -9.93
N TRP A 46 -38.84 6.69 -10.77
CA TRP A 46 -38.47 5.32 -11.15
C TRP A 46 -37.17 5.23 -11.96
N LEU A 47 -36.82 6.25 -12.74
CA LEU A 47 -35.58 6.28 -13.52
C LEU A 47 -34.35 6.51 -12.64
N LEU A 48 -34.51 7.23 -11.51
CA LEU A 48 -33.49 7.34 -10.46
C LEU A 48 -33.21 5.99 -9.77
N LEU A 49 -34.26 5.18 -9.57
CA LEU A 49 -34.12 3.84 -8.98
C LEU A 49 -33.24 2.90 -9.83
N PHE A 50 -33.18 3.10 -11.14
CA PHE A 50 -32.32 2.30 -12.03
C PHE A 50 -30.95 2.95 -12.27
N THR A 51 -30.88 4.27 -12.41
CA THR A 51 -29.61 4.97 -12.71
C THR A 51 -28.68 5.01 -11.50
N PHE A 52 -29.20 5.13 -10.28
CA PHE A 52 -28.40 5.15 -9.05
C PHE A 52 -27.59 3.86 -8.81
N PRO A 53 -28.18 2.64 -8.82
CA PRO A 53 -27.40 1.41 -8.64
C PRO A 53 -26.41 1.16 -9.78
N LEU A 54 -26.75 1.53 -11.02
CA LEU A 54 -25.82 1.47 -12.15
C LEU A 54 -24.63 2.42 -11.98
N MET A 55 -24.87 3.61 -11.45
CA MET A 55 -23.82 4.57 -11.12
C MET A 55 -22.92 4.04 -10.00
N LEU A 56 -23.48 3.47 -8.93
CA LEU A 56 -22.70 2.83 -7.86
C LEU A 56 -21.85 1.68 -8.39
N LEU A 57 -22.40 0.82 -9.27
CA LEU A 57 -21.65 -0.25 -9.92
C LEU A 57 -20.52 0.29 -10.80
N SER A 58 -20.75 1.40 -11.51
CA SER A 58 -19.76 2.04 -12.36
C SER A 58 -18.63 2.68 -11.54
N ILE A 59 -18.99 3.37 -10.45
CA ILE A 59 -18.03 3.91 -9.46
C ILE A 59 -17.22 2.78 -8.86
N TYR A 60 -17.85 1.70 -8.42
CA TYR A 60 -17.16 0.53 -7.88
C TYR A 60 -16.20 -0.10 -8.89
N LYS A 61 -16.62 -0.28 -10.16
CA LYS A 61 -15.77 -0.82 -11.21
C LYS A 61 -14.60 0.10 -11.54
N LEU A 62 -14.83 1.41 -11.63
CA LEU A 62 -13.77 2.39 -11.89
C LEU A 62 -12.82 2.53 -10.71
N TYR A 63 -13.34 2.54 -9.48
CA TYR A 63 -12.55 2.45 -8.27
C TYR A 63 -11.70 1.19 -8.29
N LYS A 64 -12.27 0.02 -8.58
CA LYS A 64 -11.57 -1.26 -8.72
C LYS A 64 -10.52 -1.28 -9.84
N VAL A 65 -10.76 -0.61 -10.97
CA VAL A 65 -9.79 -0.54 -12.06
C VAL A 65 -8.66 0.44 -11.75
N ALA A 66 -8.97 1.59 -11.16
CA ALA A 66 -7.97 2.57 -10.78
C ALA A 66 -7.15 2.09 -9.57
N SER A 67 -7.78 1.32 -8.69
CA SER A 67 -7.20 0.52 -7.65
C SER A 67 -6.13 -0.45 -8.16
N ARG A 68 -6.36 -1.06 -9.32
CA ARG A 68 -5.40 -1.93 -9.98
C ARG A 68 -4.22 -1.18 -10.62
N ARG A 69 -4.20 0.16 -10.64
CA ARG A 69 -2.98 0.92 -10.98
C ARG A 69 -2.00 0.84 -9.82
N GLN A 70 -1.43 -0.35 -9.62
CA GLN A 70 -0.33 -0.53 -8.71
C GLN A 70 0.91 0.14 -9.31
N SER A 71 1.68 0.83 -8.47
CA SER A 71 3.01 1.29 -8.85
C SER A 71 3.95 0.09 -8.83
N ILE A 72 4.85 -0.01 -9.81
CA ILE A 72 5.93 -1.01 -9.82
C ILE A 72 7.10 -0.39 -9.08
N GLU A 73 7.53 -1.03 -8.01
CA GLU A 73 8.77 -0.72 -7.32
C GLU A 73 9.87 -1.67 -7.80
N ILE A 74 11.06 -1.11 -8.05
CA ILE A 74 12.29 -1.86 -8.23
C ILE A 74 13.28 -1.35 -7.18
N ILE A 75 13.63 -2.22 -6.23
CA ILE A 75 14.62 -1.92 -5.19
C ILE A 75 15.90 -2.71 -5.46
N THR A 76 17.02 -2.01 -5.55
CA THR A 76 18.36 -2.63 -5.62
C THR A 76 19.06 -2.44 -4.29
N LEU A 77 19.41 -3.55 -3.63
CA LEU A 77 20.09 -3.57 -2.34
C LEU A 77 21.61 -3.75 -2.52
N ASN A 78 22.36 -2.84 -1.92
CA ASN A 78 23.81 -2.74 -1.94
C ASN A 78 24.37 -2.77 -0.51
N LYS A 79 25.70 -2.93 -0.36
CA LYS A 79 26.35 -2.98 0.95
C LYS A 79 26.19 -1.69 1.78
N GLU A 80 25.98 -0.57 1.11
CA GLU A 80 25.90 0.76 1.75
C GLU A 80 24.46 1.23 1.96
N GLY A 81 23.47 0.57 1.35
CA GLY A 81 22.07 0.99 1.39
C GLY A 81 21.24 0.38 0.27
N PHE A 82 20.15 1.05 -0.11
CA PHE A 82 19.27 0.61 -1.21
C PHE A 82 18.94 1.75 -2.17
N THR A 83 18.61 1.40 -3.41
CA THR A 83 18.08 2.33 -4.43
C THR A 83 16.69 1.90 -4.84
N SER A 84 15.71 2.76 -4.62
CA SER A 84 14.32 2.60 -5.02
C SER A 84 14.04 3.38 -6.30
N SER A 85 13.34 2.76 -7.26
CA SER A 85 12.89 3.44 -8.47
C SER A 85 11.86 4.53 -8.21
N CYS A 86 11.03 4.38 -7.17
CA CYS A 86 9.97 5.34 -6.86
C CYS A 86 10.41 6.47 -5.92
N PHE A 87 11.39 6.21 -5.06
CA PHE A 87 11.73 7.11 -3.96
C PHE A 87 13.22 7.52 -3.93
N GLY A 88 14.08 6.93 -4.76
CA GLY A 88 15.50 7.27 -4.86
C GLY A 88 16.40 6.40 -3.97
N SER A 89 17.65 6.82 -3.81
CA SER A 89 18.67 6.10 -3.04
C SER A 89 18.72 6.50 -1.57
N VAL A 90 18.96 5.53 -0.69
CA VAL A 90 19.07 5.70 0.75
C VAL A 90 20.24 4.89 1.26
N LEU A 91 21.15 5.52 2.02
CA LEU A 91 22.23 4.84 2.70
C LEU A 91 21.75 4.27 4.04
N PHE A 92 22.30 3.15 4.47
CA PHE A 92 22.00 2.57 5.79
C PHE A 92 22.35 3.52 6.94
N SER A 93 23.42 4.29 6.78
CA SER A 93 23.80 5.35 7.74
C SER A 93 22.73 6.41 7.91
N ASP A 94 21.88 6.60 6.90
CA ASP A 94 20.89 7.66 6.87
C ASP A 94 19.54 7.20 7.39
N ILE A 95 19.32 5.89 7.56
CA ILE A 95 18.05 5.38 8.08
C ILE A 95 17.95 5.67 9.58
N THR A 96 16.88 6.35 9.99
CA THR A 96 16.57 6.70 11.38
C THR A 96 15.51 5.83 12.00
N SER A 97 14.59 5.31 11.18
CA SER A 97 13.47 4.52 11.68
C SER A 97 12.96 3.54 10.62
N ILE A 98 12.54 2.36 11.07
CA ILE A 98 11.79 1.38 10.30
C ILE A 98 10.54 1.01 11.09
N LYS A 99 9.38 0.98 10.43
CA LYS A 99 8.12 0.52 11.01
C LYS A 99 7.45 -0.44 10.06
N ILE A 100 7.26 -1.68 10.53
CA ILE A 100 6.61 -2.77 9.81
C ILE A 100 5.49 -3.29 10.71
N PRO A 101 4.30 -3.61 10.16
CA PRO A 101 3.19 -4.16 10.95
C PRO A 101 3.43 -5.63 11.32
N ALA A 102 4.56 -5.96 11.96
CA ALA A 102 5.08 -7.32 12.09
C ALA A 102 4.12 -8.32 12.76
N ARG A 103 3.26 -7.85 13.67
CA ARG A 103 2.20 -8.66 14.29
C ARG A 103 1.08 -9.03 13.33
N GLU A 104 0.74 -8.13 12.41
CA GLU A 104 -0.37 -8.28 11.46
C GLU A 104 -0.01 -9.19 10.30
N ILE A 105 1.28 -9.29 9.99
CA ILE A 105 1.84 -10.17 8.95
C ILE A 105 2.58 -11.37 9.56
N SER A 106 2.41 -11.63 10.86
CA SER A 106 2.99 -12.77 11.59
C SER A 106 4.49 -12.98 11.34
N LEU A 107 5.27 -11.89 11.25
CA LEU A 107 6.67 -11.91 10.85
C LEU A 107 7.67 -12.08 12.01
N LEU A 108 7.21 -12.12 13.25
CA LEU A 108 8.07 -12.27 14.43
C LEU A 108 8.27 -13.76 14.76
N GLY A 109 9.53 -14.21 14.81
CA GLY A 109 9.88 -15.53 15.33
C GLY A 109 10.28 -16.59 14.29
N GLY A 110 10.44 -16.22 13.02
CA GLY A 110 11.10 -17.05 12.01
C GLY A 110 10.38 -18.33 11.63
N VAL A 111 9.08 -18.42 11.89
CA VAL A 111 8.27 -19.52 11.39
C VAL A 111 7.39 -19.04 10.26
N ASN A 112 7.55 -19.65 9.09
CA ASN A 112 6.56 -19.61 8.01
C ASN A 112 5.30 -20.28 8.54
N TYR A 113 4.38 -19.51 9.13
CA TYR A 113 3.12 -20.06 9.62
C TYR A 113 1.92 -19.51 8.88
N ASP A 114 1.08 -20.49 8.53
CA ASP A 114 -0.36 -20.43 8.32
C ASP A 114 -0.97 -19.07 8.66
N TYR A 115 -1.12 -18.30 7.59
CA TYR A 115 -1.84 -17.05 7.43
C TYR A 115 -2.93 -16.84 8.48
N TYR A 116 -2.79 -15.76 9.26
CA TYR A 116 -3.87 -15.28 10.13
C TYR A 116 -5.08 -14.93 9.25
N LYS A 117 -6.11 -15.77 9.32
CA LYS A 117 -7.35 -15.62 8.55
C LYS A 117 -8.15 -14.44 9.11
N ARG A 118 -7.77 -13.21 8.78
CA ARG A 118 -8.54 -12.01 9.15
C ARG A 118 -9.86 -12.03 8.37
N THR A 119 -10.96 -11.87 9.10
CA THR A 119 -12.32 -11.77 8.58
C THR A 119 -12.48 -10.55 7.67
N GLU A 120 -13.28 -10.66 6.60
CA GLU A 120 -13.51 -9.65 5.54
C GLU A 120 -13.91 -8.23 6.02
N ALA A 121 -14.18 -8.03 7.31
CA ALA A 121 -14.67 -6.78 7.89
C ALA A 121 -13.56 -5.77 8.25
N ASP A 122 -12.31 -6.20 8.44
CA ASP A 122 -11.16 -5.32 8.74
C ASP A 122 -10.08 -5.55 7.69
N ILE A 123 -10.02 -4.70 6.66
CA ILE A 123 -8.91 -4.70 5.69
C ILE A 123 -7.77 -3.90 6.32
N PRO A 124 -6.69 -4.54 6.83
CA PRO A 124 -5.60 -3.77 7.39
C PRO A 124 -4.90 -2.98 6.29
N HIS A 125 -4.78 -1.68 6.49
CA HIS A 125 -3.85 -0.85 5.76
C HIS A 125 -2.45 -1.11 6.30
N LEU A 126 -1.83 -2.22 5.84
CA LEU A 126 -0.45 -2.55 6.20
C LEU A 126 0.45 -1.50 5.54
N VAL A 127 0.95 -0.58 6.35
CA VAL A 127 1.91 0.44 5.92
C VAL A 127 3.26 0.08 6.49
N THR A 128 4.18 -0.25 5.60
CA THR A 128 5.59 -0.31 5.95
C THR A 128 6.21 1.03 5.63
N SER A 129 6.98 1.56 6.59
CA SER A 129 7.70 2.82 6.41
C SER A 129 9.15 2.73 6.83
N ILE A 130 10.01 3.41 6.09
CA ILE A 130 11.42 3.64 6.42
C ILE A 130 11.60 5.16 6.42
N THR A 131 12.24 5.72 7.44
CA THR A 131 12.53 7.16 7.52
C THR A 131 14.03 7.40 7.47
N ALA A 132 14.45 8.40 6.71
CA ALA A 132 15.84 8.84 6.62
C ALA A 132 16.10 10.14 7.41
N ASN A 133 17.38 10.45 7.65
CA ASN A 133 17.87 11.63 8.36
C ASN A 133 17.37 12.95 7.75
N ASP A 134 17.14 12.98 6.43
CA ASP A 134 16.64 14.15 5.71
C ASP A 134 15.11 14.35 5.87
N GLY A 135 14.46 13.53 6.72
CA GLY A 135 13.03 13.56 6.98
C GLY A 135 12.19 12.89 5.89
N LYS A 136 12.81 12.30 4.85
CA LYS A 136 12.06 11.53 3.85
C LYS A 136 11.57 10.23 4.46
N THR A 137 10.27 9.97 4.30
CA THR A 137 9.65 8.71 4.67
C THR A 137 9.24 7.95 3.41
N PHE A 138 9.81 6.77 3.25
CA PHE A 138 9.54 5.80 2.21
C PHE A 138 8.39 4.92 2.67
N CYS A 139 7.21 5.05 2.06
CA CYS A 139 6.01 4.32 2.47
C CYS A 139 5.58 3.35 1.38
N TRP A 140 5.53 2.07 1.72
CA TRP A 140 4.90 1.04 0.90
C TRP A 140 3.62 0.55 1.56
N MET A 141 2.52 0.58 0.82
CA MET A 141 1.25 0.03 1.25
C MET A 141 0.99 -1.25 0.46
N LEU A 142 1.02 -2.38 1.17
CA LEU A 142 0.71 -3.69 0.61
C LEU A 142 -0.49 -4.29 1.34
N SER A 143 -1.66 -4.34 0.71
CA SER A 143 -2.84 -5.01 1.29
C SER A 143 -2.79 -6.51 0.97
N GLU A 144 -2.93 -7.40 1.96
CA GLU A 144 -3.02 -8.85 1.74
C GLU A 144 -4.49 -9.35 1.65
N TRP A 145 -4.66 -10.46 0.90
CA TRP A 145 -5.84 -11.30 0.61
C TRP A 145 -7.25 -10.71 0.48
N SER A 146 -7.89 -10.96 -0.69
CA SER A 146 -9.22 -10.47 -1.15
C SER A 146 -9.35 -8.97 -1.42
N GLY A 147 -8.37 -8.15 -0.99
CA GLY A 147 -8.25 -6.76 -1.38
C GLY A 147 -7.98 -6.60 -2.89
N LEU A 148 -8.50 -5.53 -3.48
CA LEU A 148 -8.48 -5.28 -4.93
C LEU A 148 -7.08 -5.08 -5.56
N TYR A 149 -6.01 -5.13 -4.76
CA TYR A 149 -4.76 -4.43 -5.07
C TYR A 149 -3.54 -5.32 -5.30
N ASN A 150 -3.11 -6.25 -4.41
CA ASN A 150 -1.81 -6.95 -4.53
C ASN A 150 -1.88 -8.49 -4.68
N ALA A 151 -0.93 -9.07 -5.42
CA ALA A 151 -0.78 -10.52 -5.59
C ALA A 151 0.13 -11.13 -4.51
N LYS A 152 0.00 -12.45 -4.27
CA LYS A 152 0.79 -13.18 -3.26
C LYS A 152 2.29 -13.10 -3.58
N GLU A 153 2.61 -13.11 -4.86
CA GLU A 153 3.98 -13.04 -5.38
C GLU A 153 4.63 -11.69 -5.04
N ASP A 154 3.88 -10.58 -5.19
CA ASP A 154 4.37 -9.24 -4.83
C ASP A 154 4.70 -9.15 -3.34
N PHE A 155 3.85 -9.74 -2.50
CA PHE A 155 4.04 -9.77 -1.05
C PHE A 155 5.28 -10.59 -0.66
N SER A 156 5.48 -11.75 -1.29
CA SER A 156 6.68 -12.58 -1.06
C SER A 156 7.97 -11.84 -1.41
N VAL A 157 8.02 -11.19 -2.58
CA VAL A 157 9.22 -10.46 -3.01
C VAL A 157 9.49 -9.25 -2.11
N PHE A 158 8.44 -8.55 -1.67
CA PHE A 158 8.56 -7.46 -0.71
C PHE A 158 9.13 -7.95 0.64
N PHE A 159 8.67 -9.11 1.10
CA PHE A 159 9.17 -9.70 2.34
C PHE A 159 10.63 -10.15 2.25
N ASP A 160 11.04 -10.73 1.13
CA ASP A 160 12.45 -11.08 0.88
C ASP A 160 13.35 -9.83 0.90
N PHE A 161 12.85 -8.71 0.36
CA PHE A 161 13.53 -7.42 0.46
C PHE A 161 13.68 -6.95 1.92
N LEU A 162 12.59 -6.95 2.69
CA LEU A 162 12.62 -6.50 4.09
C LEU A 162 13.59 -7.34 4.92
N THR A 163 13.59 -8.65 4.74
CA THR A 163 14.49 -9.57 5.42
C THR A 163 15.95 -9.22 5.11
N ALA A 164 16.29 -9.10 3.83
CA ALA A 164 17.65 -8.77 3.40
C ALA A 164 18.10 -7.38 3.89
N LEU A 165 17.19 -6.40 3.89
CA LEU A 165 17.42 -5.05 4.43
C LEU A 165 17.78 -5.12 5.91
N THR A 166 16.94 -5.75 6.73
CA THR A 166 17.15 -5.84 8.17
C THR A 166 18.37 -6.66 8.54
N ASP A 167 18.69 -7.70 7.77
CA ASP A 167 19.87 -8.53 8.01
C ASP A 167 21.16 -7.74 7.77
N GLN A 168 21.22 -6.97 6.67
CA GLN A 168 22.37 -6.11 6.39
C GLN A 168 22.50 -4.99 7.42
N MET A 169 21.39 -4.37 7.82
CA MET A 169 21.42 -3.37 8.88
C MET A 169 21.85 -3.96 10.21
N TYR A 170 21.38 -5.16 10.56
CA TYR A 170 21.77 -5.83 11.80
C TYR A 170 23.29 -6.06 11.85
N GLN A 171 23.88 -6.53 10.75
CA GLN A 171 25.33 -6.74 10.64
C GLN A 171 26.12 -5.45 10.88
N LEU A 172 25.66 -4.30 10.35
CA LEU A 172 26.34 -3.02 10.57
C LEU A 172 26.43 -2.59 12.04
N TYR A 173 25.49 -3.02 12.87
CA TYR A 173 25.48 -2.70 14.31
C TYR A 173 26.02 -3.84 15.19
N HIS A 174 26.14 -5.06 14.64
CA HIS A 174 26.49 -6.27 15.39
C HIS A 174 27.46 -7.18 14.59
N ASP A 175 28.60 -6.62 14.15
CA ASP A 175 29.64 -7.25 13.32
C ASP A 175 30.14 -8.65 13.78
N LYS A 176 29.82 -9.10 15.00
CA LYS A 176 30.34 -10.34 15.62
C LYS A 176 29.28 -11.38 15.95
N GLU A 177 28.00 -11.13 15.69
CA GLU A 177 26.95 -12.10 15.97
C GLU A 177 26.51 -12.86 14.71
N PRO A 178 26.34 -14.19 14.77
CA PRO A 178 25.80 -14.94 13.66
C PRO A 178 24.35 -14.53 13.38
N VAL A 179 24.01 -14.40 12.10
CA VAL A 179 22.63 -14.14 11.64
C VAL A 179 21.77 -15.35 11.99
N SER A 180 20.91 -15.23 13.00
CA SER A 180 20.13 -16.37 13.50
C SER A 180 18.65 -16.10 13.74
N SER A 181 18.06 -15.05 13.13
CA SER A 181 16.61 -14.85 13.14
C SER A 181 16.16 -13.81 12.11
N TYR A 182 14.98 -14.01 11.52
CA TYR A 182 14.32 -13.09 10.60
C TYR A 182 14.04 -11.74 11.28
N LEU A 183 14.32 -10.62 10.59
CA LEU A 183 14.02 -9.25 11.03
C LEU A 183 14.59 -8.87 12.41
N LYS A 184 15.75 -9.41 12.80
CA LYS A 184 16.31 -9.31 14.17
C LYS A 184 16.50 -7.87 14.68
N ILE A 185 16.63 -6.90 13.79
CA ILE A 185 16.80 -5.50 14.17
C ILE A 185 15.50 -4.85 14.70
N LEU A 186 14.34 -5.43 14.42
CA LEU A 186 13.05 -4.90 14.84
C LEU A 186 12.68 -5.37 16.26
N ASP A 187 11.97 -4.51 16.99
CA ASP A 187 11.35 -4.85 18.27
C ASP A 187 10.10 -5.74 18.09
N GLU A 188 9.48 -6.11 19.22
CA GLU A 188 8.24 -6.92 19.28
C GLU A 188 7.00 -6.26 18.62
N ASN A 189 7.12 -4.99 18.24
CA ASN A 189 6.10 -4.23 17.52
C ASN A 189 6.43 -4.07 16.03
N GLY A 190 7.57 -4.61 15.57
CA GLY A 190 8.05 -4.46 14.20
C GLY A 190 8.68 -3.09 13.93
N SER A 191 9.16 -2.41 14.98
CA SER A 191 9.77 -1.09 14.91
C SER A 191 11.26 -1.14 15.19
N TRP A 192 12.02 -0.29 14.50
CA TRP A 192 13.41 0.00 14.82
C TRP A 192 13.61 1.51 14.76
N GLU A 193 14.37 2.04 15.72
CA GLU A 193 14.76 3.44 15.77
C GLU A 193 16.26 3.53 16.07
N LYS A 194 16.95 4.41 15.33
CA LYS A 194 18.36 4.68 15.52
C LYS A 194 18.55 5.50 16.80
N SER A 195 19.28 4.93 17.76
CA SER A 195 19.67 5.60 19.02
C SER A 195 20.81 6.60 18.83
#